data_AF-A0AAW8EG31-F1
#
_entry.id   AF-A0AAW8EG31-F1
#
_cell.length_a   1.000
_cell.length_b   1.000
_cell.length_c   1.000
_cell.angle_alpha   90.00
_cell.angle_beta   90.00
_cell.angle_gamma   90.00
#
_symmetry.space_group_name_H-M   'P 1'
#
loop_
_entity.id
_entity.type
_entity.pdbx_description
1 polymer ?
#
loop_
_entity_poly.entity_id
_entity_poly.type
_entity_poly.pdbx_seq_one_letter_code
_entity_poly.pdbx_strand_id
1 'polypeptide(L)'
;MPPYYWIFIQVYCEVFRYLFEGQALSSKEAVKLTRRVGELVYMPRIHDPRPGRSLMIAMLLADDQQSYVIPLLNRACMLEVRGGFFIEGTEINPRGRALKNIQADICPQRWFCRPVARPAPIDPKGARLEARRHGEMIAKALQRWPTRRGHSDPRGNA
;
A
#
# COMPACT_ATOMS: atom_id res chain seq x y z
N MET A 1 -14.00 -32.68 -9.45
CA MET A 1 -12.91 -31.88 -8.84
C MET A 1 -13.19 -30.42 -9.19
N PRO A 2 -13.43 -29.51 -8.23
CA PRO A 2 -13.69 -28.12 -8.58
C PRO A 2 -12.37 -27.46 -9.03
N PRO A 3 -12.39 -26.59 -10.05
CA PRO A 3 -11.20 -25.86 -10.47
C PRO A 3 -10.79 -24.91 -9.37
N TYR A 4 -9.50 -24.90 -9.04
CA TYR A 4 -8.90 -23.95 -8.10
C TYR A 4 -9.17 -22.53 -8.61
N TYR A 5 -10.11 -21.82 -8.00
CA TYR A 5 -10.36 -20.43 -8.34
C TYR A 5 -9.12 -19.63 -7.98
N TRP A 6 -8.40 -19.19 -9.00
CA TRP A 6 -7.44 -18.11 -8.91
C TRP A 6 -8.22 -16.87 -8.48
N ILE A 7 -8.22 -16.56 -7.18
CA ILE A 7 -8.91 -15.35 -6.71
C ILE A 7 -8.03 -14.17 -7.11
N PHE A 8 -8.26 -13.71 -8.33
CA PHE A 8 -7.83 -12.43 -8.85
C PHE A 8 -9.04 -11.50 -8.81
N ILE A 9 -8.94 -10.42 -8.05
CA ILE A 9 -9.94 -9.36 -7.99
C ILE A 9 -9.30 -8.11 -8.53
N GLN A 10 -9.97 -7.49 -9.49
CA GLN A 10 -9.63 -6.18 -10.02
C GLN A 10 -10.88 -5.33 -10.03
N VAL A 11 -10.87 -4.24 -9.28
CA VAL A 11 -12.06 -3.39 -9.07
C VAL A 11 -11.66 -1.96 -8.80
N TYR A 12 -12.41 -1.00 -9.35
CA TYR A 12 -12.20 0.41 -9.05
C TYR A 12 -12.80 0.74 -7.68
N CYS A 13 -11.96 1.23 -6.77
CA CYS A 13 -12.32 1.40 -5.36
C CYS A 13 -11.87 2.74 -4.80
N GLU A 14 -12.64 3.20 -3.82
CA GLU A 14 -12.10 4.08 -2.80
C GLU A 14 -11.49 3.23 -1.68
N VAL A 15 -10.33 3.64 -1.20
CA VAL A 15 -9.61 2.98 -0.12
C VAL A 15 -9.34 3.96 1.01
N PHE A 16 -9.64 3.53 2.23
CA PHE A 16 -9.39 4.26 3.47
C PHE A 16 -8.45 3.42 4.33
N ARG A 17 -7.33 4.00 4.76
CA ARG A 17 -6.38 3.35 5.67
C ARG A 17 -6.82 3.59 7.10
N TYR A 18 -6.87 2.51 7.89
CA TYR A 18 -7.16 2.57 9.33
C TYR A 18 -5.89 2.60 10.17
N LEU A 19 -4.76 2.19 9.59
CA LEU A 19 -3.45 2.26 10.20
C LEU A 19 -2.52 3.13 9.34
N PHE A 20 -1.64 3.88 9.97
CA PHE A 20 -0.53 4.59 9.32
C PHE A 20 0.76 4.23 10.06
N GLU A 21 1.78 3.75 9.33
CA GLU A 21 3.03 3.24 9.93
C GLU A 21 2.82 2.17 11.03
N GLY A 22 1.73 1.41 10.94
CA GLY A 22 1.38 0.37 11.92
C GLY A 22 0.60 0.86 13.13
N GLN A 23 0.36 2.17 13.26
CA GLN A 23 -0.45 2.74 14.34
C GLN A 23 -1.88 3.01 13.88
N ALA A 24 -2.85 2.67 14.72
CA ALA A 24 -4.26 2.96 14.44
C ALA A 24 -4.50 4.48 14.40
N LEU A 25 -5.28 4.93 13.42
CA LEU A 25 -5.70 6.32 13.37
C LEU A 25 -6.72 6.61 14.48
N SER A 26 -6.53 7.73 15.17
CA SER A 26 -7.25 8.07 16.40
C SER A 26 -8.70 8.48 16.21
N SER A 27 -9.14 8.80 14.98
CA SER A 27 -10.49 9.27 14.71
C SER A 27 -11.01 8.85 13.33
N LYS A 28 -12.33 8.89 13.15
CA LYS A 28 -12.98 8.64 11.86
C LYS A 28 -12.62 9.72 10.84
N GLU A 29 -12.43 10.95 11.30
CA GLU A 29 -12.01 12.09 10.50
C GLU A 29 -10.61 11.86 9.94
N ALA A 30 -9.67 11.37 10.76
CA ALA A 30 -8.33 11.00 10.31
C ALA A 30 -8.39 9.89 9.24
N VAL A 31 -9.23 8.88 9.42
CA VAL A 31 -9.44 7.81 8.40
C VAL A 31 -9.97 8.41 7.10
N LYS A 32 -10.95 9.32 7.15
CA LYS A 32 -11.50 9.96 5.94
C LYS A 32 -10.44 10.73 5.15
N LEU A 33 -9.48 11.36 5.81
CA LEU A 33 -8.37 12.08 5.16
C LEU A 33 -7.41 11.15 4.39
N THR A 34 -7.38 9.87 4.74
CA THR A 34 -6.59 8.88 4.00
C THR A 34 -7.23 8.41 2.70
N ARG A 35 -8.43 8.88 2.37
CA ARG A 35 -9.16 8.45 1.16
C ARG A 35 -8.26 8.52 -0.07
N ARG A 36 -8.13 7.39 -0.75
CA ARG A 36 -7.52 7.28 -2.08
C ARG A 36 -8.47 6.55 -3.01
N VAL A 37 -8.32 6.78 -4.30
CA VAL A 37 -9.15 6.15 -5.33
C VAL A 37 -8.22 5.58 -6.38
N GLY A 38 -8.55 4.42 -6.91
CA GLY A 38 -7.78 3.79 -7.96
C GLY A 38 -8.27 2.39 -8.27
N GLU A 39 -7.48 1.69 -9.08
CA GLU A 39 -7.72 0.29 -9.39
C GLU A 39 -7.14 -0.59 -8.28
N LEU A 40 -8.01 -1.19 -7.49
CA LEU A 40 -7.60 -2.18 -6.52
C LEU A 40 -7.38 -3.52 -7.22
N VAL A 41 -6.19 -4.08 -7.04
CA VAL A 41 -5.82 -5.42 -7.48
C VAL A 41 -5.51 -6.27 -6.25
N TYR A 42 -6.18 -7.41 -6.14
CA TYR A 42 -5.93 -8.44 -5.12
C TYR A 42 -5.66 -9.77 -5.82
N MET A 43 -4.47 -10.34 -5.58
CA MET A 43 -4.01 -11.49 -6.36
C MET A 43 -3.01 -12.35 -5.57
N PRO A 44 -2.83 -13.63 -5.94
CA PRO A 44 -1.76 -14.44 -5.39
C PRO A 44 -0.40 -13.92 -5.87
N ARG A 45 0.51 -13.65 -4.93
CA ARG A 45 1.95 -13.42 -5.21
C ARG A 45 2.70 -14.73 -5.28
N ILE A 46 2.42 -15.64 -4.35
CA ILE A 46 2.90 -17.03 -4.39
C ILE A 46 1.67 -17.91 -4.32
N HIS A 47 1.46 -18.70 -5.37
CA HIS A 47 0.36 -19.63 -5.43
C HIS A 47 0.68 -20.91 -4.65
N ASP A 48 -0.27 -21.35 -3.84
CA ASP A 48 -0.30 -22.69 -3.24
C ASP A 48 -1.66 -23.30 -3.60
N PRO A 49 -1.69 -24.54 -4.14
CA PRO A 49 -2.93 -25.20 -4.55
C PRO A 49 -3.85 -25.51 -3.35
N ARG A 50 -3.32 -25.55 -2.12
CA ARG A 50 -4.13 -25.80 -0.92
C ARG A 50 -4.94 -24.53 -0.60
N PRO A 51 -6.26 -24.64 -0.37
CA PRO A 51 -7.11 -23.50 -0.04
C PRO A 51 -6.54 -22.67 1.12
N GLY A 52 -6.52 -21.34 0.95
CA GLY A 52 -6.07 -20.40 1.97
C GLY A 52 -4.56 -20.35 2.23
N ARG A 53 -3.73 -21.12 1.48
CA ARG A 53 -2.27 -21.10 1.65
C ARG A 53 -1.51 -20.23 0.65
N SER A 54 -2.19 -19.75 -0.39
CA SER A 54 -1.60 -18.78 -1.31
C SER A 54 -1.23 -17.51 -0.55
N LEU A 55 -0.04 -16.97 -0.80
CA LEU A 55 0.37 -15.68 -0.27
C LEU A 55 -0.18 -14.59 -1.17
N MET A 56 -1.20 -13.91 -0.69
CA MET A 56 -1.91 -12.88 -1.44
C MET A 56 -1.24 -11.51 -1.25
N ILE A 57 -1.41 -10.63 -2.24
CA ILE A 57 -1.04 -9.22 -2.16
C ILE A 57 -2.23 -8.35 -2.54
N ALA A 58 -2.23 -7.11 -2.04
CA ALA A 58 -3.17 -6.08 -2.45
C ALA A 58 -2.42 -4.82 -2.89
N MET A 59 -2.88 -4.22 -3.97
CA MET A 59 -2.28 -3.02 -4.57
C MET A 59 -3.40 -2.06 -4.95
N LEU A 60 -3.21 -0.76 -4.69
CA LEU A 60 -4.07 0.27 -5.26
C LEU A 60 -3.27 1.02 -6.32
N LEU A 61 -3.66 0.84 -7.59
CA LEU A 61 -2.97 1.39 -8.74
C LEU A 61 -3.66 2.67 -9.22
N ALA A 62 -2.87 3.58 -9.79
CA ALA A 62 -3.38 4.77 -10.46
C ALA A 62 -4.00 4.38 -11.81
N ASP A 63 -4.57 5.37 -12.52
CA ASP A 63 -5.22 5.14 -13.82
C ASP A 63 -4.26 4.61 -14.90
N ASP A 64 -2.95 4.79 -14.72
CA ASP A 64 -1.92 4.22 -15.58
C ASP A 64 -1.71 2.70 -15.39
N GLN A 65 -2.34 2.11 -14.36
CA GLN A 65 -2.21 0.71 -13.94
C GLN A 65 -0.78 0.26 -13.64
N GLN A 66 0.14 1.20 -13.41
CA GLN A 66 1.55 0.95 -13.18
C GLN A 66 2.03 1.59 -11.88
N SER A 67 1.55 2.79 -11.59
CA SER A 67 1.94 3.55 -10.41
C SER A 67 1.08 3.18 -9.21
N TYR A 68 1.73 2.93 -8.07
CA TYR A 68 1.03 2.71 -6.81
C TYR A 68 0.48 4.02 -6.24
N VAL A 69 -0.82 4.06 -5.91
CA VAL A 69 -1.45 5.14 -5.16
C VAL A 69 -1.20 4.99 -3.66
N ILE A 70 -1.23 3.74 -3.18
CA ILE A 70 -0.86 3.35 -1.82
C ILE A 70 0.17 2.21 -1.94
N PRO A 71 1.19 2.14 -1.06
CA PRO A 71 2.12 1.02 -1.01
C PRO A 71 1.43 -0.35 -0.96
N LEU A 72 2.07 -1.35 -1.54
CA LEU A 72 1.57 -2.73 -1.60
C LEU A 72 1.39 -3.34 -0.20
N LEU A 73 0.30 -4.07 0.01
CA LEU A 73 0.13 -4.97 1.16
C LEU A 73 0.59 -6.38 0.80
N ASN A 74 1.52 -6.88 1.60
CA ASN A 74 1.96 -8.26 1.57
C ASN A 74 1.13 -9.11 2.53
N ARG A 75 1.02 -10.42 2.23
CA ARG A 75 0.21 -11.38 3.02
C ARG A 75 -1.22 -10.88 3.25
N ALA A 76 -1.84 -10.36 2.20
CA ALA A 76 -3.10 -9.65 2.28
C ALA A 76 -4.29 -10.61 2.50
N CYS A 77 -5.10 -10.37 3.52
CA CYS A 77 -6.31 -11.14 3.80
C CYS A 77 -7.53 -10.24 3.60
N MET A 78 -8.51 -10.73 2.84
CA MET A 78 -9.75 -9.99 2.57
C MET A 78 -10.89 -10.48 3.46
N LEU A 79 -11.68 -9.55 3.98
CA LEU A 79 -12.90 -9.82 4.74
C LEU A 79 -14.04 -8.96 4.19
N GLU A 80 -15.05 -9.61 3.61
CA GLU A 80 -16.23 -8.92 3.09
C GLU A 80 -17.10 -8.35 4.23
N VAL A 81 -17.63 -7.15 4.02
CA VAL A 81 -18.55 -6.48 4.96
C VAL A 81 -19.63 -5.73 4.18
N ARG A 82 -20.67 -5.24 4.87
CA ARG A 82 -21.71 -4.46 4.20
C ARG A 82 -21.13 -3.19 3.57
N GLY A 83 -21.25 -3.07 2.24
CA GLY A 83 -20.84 -1.89 1.48
C GLY A 83 -19.36 -1.87 1.04
N GLY A 84 -18.62 -2.97 1.22
CA GLY A 84 -17.23 -3.05 0.81
C GLY A 84 -16.52 -4.27 1.41
N PHE A 85 -15.21 -4.16 1.58
CA PHE A 85 -14.43 -5.21 2.21
C PHE A 85 -13.22 -4.59 2.94
N PHE A 86 -12.78 -5.26 4.00
CA PHE A 86 -11.50 -4.97 4.61
C PHE A 86 -10.40 -5.79 3.96
N ILE A 87 -9.22 -5.19 3.82
CA ILE A 87 -7.99 -5.91 3.51
C ILE A 87 -7.00 -5.62 4.63
N GLU A 88 -6.53 -6.67 5.27
CA GLU A 88 -5.46 -6.61 6.26
C GLU A 88 -4.19 -7.21 5.68
N GLY A 89 -3.03 -6.68 6.06
CA GLY A 89 -1.75 -7.19 5.58
C GLY A 89 -0.60 -6.40 6.18
N THR A 90 0.59 -6.52 5.57
CA THR A 90 1.75 -5.76 5.99
C THR A 90 2.30 -4.89 4.86
N GLU A 91 2.54 -3.64 5.18
CA GLU A 91 3.27 -2.70 4.33
C GLU A 91 4.76 -2.78 4.70
N ILE A 92 5.62 -2.86 3.68
CA ILE A 92 7.07 -2.92 3.87
C ILE A 92 7.66 -1.56 3.52
N ASN A 93 8.13 -0.85 4.54
CA ASN A 93 8.71 0.48 4.42
C ASN A 93 10.23 0.41 4.56
N PRO A 94 11.02 0.59 3.48
CA PRO A 94 12.47 0.52 3.57
C PRO A 94 13.03 1.68 4.41
N ARG A 95 13.82 1.37 5.44
CA ARG A 95 14.51 2.34 6.33
C ARG A 95 15.86 2.85 5.78
N GLY A 96 16.15 2.56 4.51
CA GLY A 96 17.39 2.94 3.83
C GLY A 96 18.17 1.75 3.29
N ARG A 97 19.17 2.02 2.46
CA ARG A 97 20.11 1.00 1.94
C ARG A 97 21.44 1.12 2.67
N ALA A 98 21.74 0.17 3.56
CA ALA A 98 23.14 -0.11 3.87
C ALA A 98 23.72 -1.02 2.77
N LEU A 99 25.01 -0.90 2.47
CA LEU A 99 25.72 -1.60 1.39
C LEU A 99 25.52 -3.13 1.39
N LYS A 100 25.05 -3.71 2.50
CA LYS A 100 24.82 -5.16 2.66
C LYS A 100 23.51 -5.56 3.36
N ASN A 101 22.68 -4.63 3.84
CA ASN A 101 21.42 -4.95 4.51
C ASN A 101 20.36 -3.87 4.21
N ILE A 102 19.26 -4.28 3.58
CA ILE A 102 18.05 -3.44 3.50
C ILE A 102 17.33 -3.61 4.84
N GLN A 103 17.45 -2.63 5.73
CA GLN A 103 16.55 -2.55 6.88
C GLN A 103 15.19 -2.06 6.36
N ALA A 104 14.13 -2.78 6.69
CA ALA A 104 12.77 -2.39 6.33
C ALA A 104 11.85 -2.59 7.53
N ASP A 105 10.99 -1.62 7.76
CA ASP A 105 9.88 -1.75 8.67
C ASP A 105 8.79 -2.58 8.04
N ILE A 106 8.23 -3.48 8.82
CA ILE A 106 7.06 -4.25 8.45
C ILE A 106 5.93 -3.73 9.33
N CYS A 107 5.11 -2.85 8.75
CA CYS A 107 4.02 -2.21 9.46
C CYS A 107 2.71 -2.95 9.15
N PRO A 108 1.95 -3.42 10.15
CA PRO A 108 0.60 -3.92 9.90
C PRO A 108 -0.25 -2.79 9.31
N GLN A 109 -1.17 -3.17 8.44
CA GLN A 109 -2.09 -2.26 7.78
C GLN A 109 -3.47 -2.88 7.67
N ARG A 110 -4.47 -2.02 7.70
CA ARG A 110 -5.86 -2.36 7.44
C ARG A 110 -6.48 -1.31 6.54
N TRP A 111 -7.04 -1.76 5.44
CA TRP A 111 -7.70 -0.93 4.45
C TRP A 111 -9.19 -1.26 4.47
N PHE A 112 -10.04 -0.24 4.46
CA PHE A 112 -11.43 -0.39 4.05
C PHE A 112 -11.53 0.00 2.59
N CYS A 113 -12.05 -0.91 1.77
CA CYS A 113 -12.19 -0.74 0.34
C CYS A 113 -13.67 -0.73 -0.02
N ARG A 114 -14.11 0.37 -0.65
CA ARG A 114 -15.48 0.55 -1.13
C ARG A 114 -15.47 0.57 -2.67
N PRO A 115 -16.04 -0.43 -3.34
CA PRO A 115 -16.26 -0.38 -4.78
C PRO A 115 -17.06 0.86 -5.17
N VAL A 116 -16.62 1.56 -6.21
CA VAL A 116 -17.31 2.73 -6.77
C VAL A 116 -17.28 2.66 -8.29
N ALA A 117 -18.22 3.35 -8.95
CA ALA A 117 -18.21 3.45 -10.40
C ALA A 117 -16.92 4.13 -10.87
N ARG A 118 -16.27 3.56 -11.89
CA ARG A 118 -15.13 4.21 -12.53
C ARG A 118 -15.63 5.47 -13.24
N PRO A 119 -15.05 6.65 -12.97
CA PRO A 119 -15.38 7.86 -13.73
C PRO A 119 -15.02 7.64 -15.21
N ALA A 120 -15.78 8.26 -16.12
CA ALA A 120 -15.44 8.25 -17.53
C ALA A 120 -14.01 8.77 -17.73
N PRO A 121 -13.21 8.18 -18.64
CA PRO A 121 -11.79 8.52 -18.77
C PRO A 121 -11.61 10.02 -19.04
N ILE A 122 -10.95 10.70 -18.10
CA ILE A 122 -10.38 12.03 -18.31
C ILE A 122 -9.02 11.80 -18.99
N ASP A 123 -8.68 12.64 -19.98
CA ASP A 123 -7.50 12.52 -20.85
C ASP A 123 -6.33 11.72 -20.23
N PRO A 124 -6.03 10.50 -20.74
CA PRO A 124 -5.07 9.57 -20.13
C PRO A 124 -3.64 10.13 -20.06
N LYS A 125 -3.31 11.17 -20.83
CA LYS A 125 -2.01 11.84 -20.76
C LYS A 125 -1.87 12.69 -19.49
N GLY A 126 -2.93 13.38 -19.07
CA GLY A 126 -2.94 14.20 -17.86
C GLY A 126 -2.82 13.36 -16.59
N ALA A 127 -3.56 12.25 -16.52
CA ALA A 127 -3.54 11.32 -15.37
C ALA A 127 -2.16 10.69 -15.14
N ARG A 128 -1.46 10.28 -16.21
CA ARG A 128 -0.10 9.72 -16.14
C ARG A 128 0.92 10.71 -15.61
N LEU A 129 0.84 11.98 -16.04
CA LEU A 129 1.76 13.01 -15.60
C LEU A 129 1.59 13.32 -14.10
N GLU A 130 0.36 13.42 -13.62
CA GLU A 130 0.05 13.65 -12.20
C GLU A 130 0.39 12.43 -11.33
N ALA A 131 0.13 11.20 -11.79
CA ALA A 131 0.53 9.98 -11.10
C ALA A 131 2.06 9.90 -10.94
N ARG A 132 2.82 10.23 -12.00
CA ARG A 132 4.28 10.31 -11.93
C ARG A 132 4.73 11.38 -10.94
N ARG A 133 4.16 12.59 -11.00
CA ARG A 133 4.47 13.68 -10.04
C ARG A 133 4.18 13.25 -8.61
N HIS A 134 3.07 12.57 -8.36
CA HIS A 134 2.70 12.09 -7.02
C HIS A 134 3.62 10.96 -6.54
N GLY A 135 3.95 9.99 -7.40
CA GLY A 135 4.94 8.96 -7.11
C GLY A 135 6.32 9.53 -6.82
N GLU A 136 6.75 10.55 -7.58
CA GLU A 136 7.98 11.30 -7.34
C GLU A 136 7.91 12.10 -6.03
N MET A 137 6.78 12.71 -5.70
CA MET A 137 6.59 13.40 -4.41
C MET A 137 6.65 12.44 -3.23
N ILE A 138 6.05 11.25 -3.32
CA ILE A 138 6.14 10.20 -2.30
C ILE A 138 7.60 9.72 -2.19
N ALA A 139 8.24 9.40 -3.31
CA ALA A 139 9.65 9.00 -3.32
C ALA A 139 10.56 10.10 -2.72
N LYS A 140 10.28 11.36 -3.02
CA LYS A 140 11.02 12.52 -2.50
C LYS A 140 10.72 12.79 -1.02
N ALA A 141 9.49 12.55 -0.56
CA ALA A 141 9.13 12.61 0.86
C ALA A 141 9.86 11.51 1.64
N LEU A 142 9.90 10.28 1.09
CA LEU A 142 10.71 9.18 1.62
C LEU A 142 12.22 9.52 1.65
N GLN A 143 12.71 10.33 0.70
CA GLN A 143 14.11 10.80 0.67
C GLN A 143 14.40 12.01 1.59
N ARG A 144 13.40 12.83 1.94
CA ARG A 144 13.58 14.14 2.63
C ARG A 144 13.50 14.08 4.15
N TRP A 145 13.20 12.93 4.76
CA TRP A 145 13.17 12.85 6.22
C TRP A 145 14.56 13.11 6.83
N PRO A 146 14.63 13.84 7.97
CA PRO A 146 15.87 14.42 8.44
C PRO A 146 16.83 13.30 8.87
N THR A 147 17.90 13.17 8.10
CA THR A 147 19.17 12.60 8.55
C THR A 147 19.65 13.49 9.70
N ARG A 148 19.24 13.20 10.94
CA ARG A 148 19.85 13.86 12.10
C ARG A 148 21.29 13.38 12.14
N ARG A 149 22.21 14.25 11.72
CA ARG A 149 23.64 14.15 12.01
C ARG A 149 23.80 14.20 13.53
N GLY A 150 23.84 13.03 14.16
CA GLY A 150 24.48 12.89 15.46
C GLY A 150 25.98 12.94 15.24
N HIS A 151 26.58 14.11 15.46
CA HIS A 151 28.01 14.24 15.63
C HIS A 151 28.38 13.53 16.93
N SER A 152 28.86 12.29 16.84
CA SER A 152 29.52 11.62 17.95
C SER A 152 30.98 12.07 17.94
N ASP A 153 31.28 13.01 18.83
CA ASP A 153 32.62 13.44 19.22
C ASP A 153 33.44 12.21 19.67
N PRO A 154 34.61 11.91 19.05
CA PRO A 154 35.42 10.78 19.45
C PRO A 154 36.45 11.24 20.48
N ARG A 155 36.04 11.45 21.74
CA ARG A 155 36.94 11.48 22.90
C ARG A 155 36.13 11.49 24.20
N GLY A 156 36.15 10.37 24.91
CA GLY A 156 35.63 10.31 26.27
C GLY A 156 35.51 8.89 26.79
N ASN A 157 36.65 8.25 27.07
CA ASN A 157 36.79 7.33 28.22
C ASN A 157 38.28 7.11 28.50
N ALA A 158 38.79 7.88 29.46
CA ALA A 158 39.72 7.50 30.52
C ALA A 158 39.76 8.64 31.55
#